data_AF-A0A0F9AD41-F1
#
_entry.id   AF-A0A0F9AD41-F1
#
_cell.length_a   1.000
_cell.length_b   1.000
_cell.length_c   1.000
_cell.angle_alpha   90.00
_cell.angle_beta   90.00
_cell.angle_gamma   90.00
#
_symmetry.space_group_name_H-M   'P 1'
#
loop_
_entity.id
_entity.type
_entity.pdbx_description
1 polymer ?
#
loop_
_entity_poly.entity_id
_entity_poly.type
_entity_poly.pdbx_seq_one_letter_code
_entity_poly.pdbx_strand_id
1 'polypeptide(L)'
;ANALHGQYITRYIIRSDFKRTHRESIFPEIRRPPYKMQLRPTFSMCLEHLEMLKSIQKYACDIEIGYIAPGSNPRGQVTRVSYAWTEEDVISIPMGDGGWTLEQETHLWHSTAELLELKGPTKIFQNGIFDCQVFFFIHGILVAPRIEDTMVAHSIMYPDFRKSLAFIASLETDQPYWKHLVKHGEIENPEG
;
A
#
# COMPACT_ATOMS: atom_id res chain seq x y z
N ALA A 1 -12.40 25.23 -18.22
CA ALA A 1 -13.75 24.63 -18.17
C ALA A 1 -13.87 23.57 -19.27
N ASN A 2 -13.49 22.32 -18.98
CA ASN A 2 -13.47 21.25 -20.00
C ASN A 2 -14.73 20.36 -19.97
N ALA A 3 -15.53 20.44 -18.90
CA ALA A 3 -16.76 19.67 -18.76
C ALA A 3 -17.90 20.15 -19.69
N LEU A 4 -17.86 21.41 -20.15
CA LEU A 4 -18.88 22.00 -21.02
C LEU A 4 -18.63 21.74 -22.52
N HIS A 5 -17.46 21.23 -22.91
CA HIS A 5 -17.05 21.02 -24.31
C HIS A 5 -16.97 19.53 -24.71
N GLY A 6 -17.80 18.66 -24.12
CA GLY A 6 -17.95 17.28 -24.60
C GLY A 6 -17.08 16.20 -23.92
N GLN A 7 -16.37 16.51 -22.83
CA GLN A 7 -15.71 15.50 -22.00
C GLN A 7 -16.70 14.85 -21.01
N TYR A 8 -17.58 13.99 -21.52
CA TYR A 8 -18.67 13.37 -20.76
C TYR A 8 -18.21 12.57 -19.53
N ILE A 9 -17.03 11.94 -19.58
CA ILE A 9 -16.48 11.16 -18.47
C ILE A 9 -16.25 12.03 -17.21
N THR A 10 -15.84 13.29 -17.40
CA THR A 10 -15.58 14.24 -16.30
C THR A 10 -16.85 14.51 -15.47
N ARG A 11 -18.04 14.36 -16.05
CA ARG A 11 -19.32 14.53 -15.35
C ARG A 11 -19.43 13.61 -14.13
N TYR A 12 -18.93 12.39 -14.22
CA TYR A 12 -19.02 11.42 -13.13
C TYR A 12 -18.10 11.78 -11.96
N ILE A 13 -16.89 12.28 -12.27
CA ILE A 13 -15.93 12.78 -11.28
C ILE A 13 -16.52 13.98 -10.54
N ILE A 14 -17.00 14.98 -11.29
CA ILE A 14 -17.66 16.17 -10.73
C ILE A 14 -18.83 15.79 -9.82
N ARG A 15 -19.65 14.82 -10.24
CA ARG A 15 -20.77 14.34 -9.42
C ARG A 15 -20.28 13.68 -8.13
N SER A 16 -19.19 12.91 -8.18
CA SER A 16 -18.59 12.30 -6.99
C SER A 16 -18.07 13.38 -6.03
N ASP A 17 -17.36 14.37 -6.57
CA ASP A 17 -16.84 15.49 -5.78
C ASP A 17 -17.98 16.26 -5.10
N PHE A 18 -19.07 16.58 -5.80
CA PHE A 18 -20.22 17.26 -5.19
C PHE A 18 -20.93 16.43 -4.13
N LYS A 19 -20.97 15.09 -4.26
CA LYS A 19 -21.50 14.23 -3.20
C LYS A 19 -20.64 14.33 -1.94
N ARG A 20 -19.31 14.30 -2.08
CA ARG A 20 -18.39 14.51 -0.97
C ARG A 20 -18.57 15.91 -0.39
N THR A 21 -18.54 16.97 -1.22
CA THR A 21 -18.73 18.35 -0.77
C THR A 21 -20.02 18.53 0.03
N HIS A 22 -21.13 17.97 -0.44
CA HIS A 22 -22.40 18.04 0.28
C HIS A 22 -22.31 17.37 1.66
N ARG A 23 -21.77 16.15 1.72
CA ARG A 23 -21.56 15.44 2.99
C ARG A 23 -20.65 16.19 3.95
N GLU A 24 -19.53 16.73 3.48
CA GLU A 24 -18.58 17.49 4.32
C GLU A 24 -19.13 18.87 4.73
N SER A 25 -20.04 19.47 3.96
CA SER A 25 -20.58 20.81 4.24
C SER A 25 -21.46 20.89 5.49
N ILE A 26 -21.87 19.76 6.07
CA ILE A 26 -22.76 19.70 7.24
C ILE A 26 -22.03 19.92 8.57
N PHE A 27 -20.70 19.95 8.56
CA PHE A 27 -19.88 20.20 9.75
C PHE A 27 -18.68 21.11 9.39
N PRO A 28 -18.25 22.00 10.30
CA PRO A 28 -17.13 22.91 10.02
C PRO A 28 -15.75 22.25 10.12
N GLU A 29 -15.61 21.14 10.85
CA GLU A 29 -14.33 20.46 11.09
C GLU A 29 -13.93 19.49 9.96
N ILE A 30 -12.63 19.34 9.72
CA ILE A 30 -12.14 18.29 8.82
C ILE A 30 -12.08 16.96 9.59
N ARG A 31 -12.92 16.00 9.22
CA ARG A 31 -12.91 14.65 9.80
C ARG A 31 -12.05 13.73 8.94
N ARG A 32 -11.05 13.08 9.54
CA ARG A 32 -10.18 12.10 8.88
C ARG A 32 -10.33 10.74 9.55
N PRO A 33 -10.16 9.63 8.81
CA PRO A 33 -10.14 8.32 9.44
C PRO A 33 -9.01 8.23 10.48
N PRO A 34 -9.27 7.65 11.66
CA PRO A 34 -8.31 7.60 12.77
C PRO A 34 -7.30 6.45 12.57
N TYR A 35 -6.43 6.57 11.57
CA TYR A 35 -5.43 5.54 11.25
C TYR A 35 -4.48 5.26 12.41
N LYS A 36 -4.28 3.97 12.72
CA LYS A 36 -3.29 3.44 13.67
C LYS A 36 -2.11 2.90 12.88
N MET A 37 -1.18 3.80 12.56
CA MET A 37 -0.01 3.49 11.73
C MET A 37 1.21 3.14 12.57
N GLN A 38 1.67 1.90 12.49
CA GLN A 38 2.95 1.48 13.07
C GLN A 38 4.09 1.70 12.05
N LEU A 39 4.65 2.91 12.04
CA LEU A 39 5.67 3.33 11.05
C LEU A 39 7.12 3.06 11.49
N ARG A 40 7.35 2.84 12.78
CA ARG A 40 8.66 2.48 13.36
C ARG A 40 8.49 1.30 14.32
N PRO A 41 8.02 0.14 13.83
CA PRO A 41 7.79 -1.01 14.68
C PRO A 41 9.11 -1.55 15.24
N THR A 42 9.07 -2.14 16.43
CA THR A 42 10.20 -2.93 16.92
C THR A 42 10.21 -4.30 16.25
N PHE A 43 11.36 -5.01 16.31
CA PHE A 43 11.46 -6.37 15.79
C PHE A 43 10.38 -7.31 16.36
N SER A 44 10.09 -7.23 17.68
CA SER A 44 9.06 -8.04 18.31
C SER A 44 7.66 -7.71 17.78
N MET A 45 7.33 -6.43 17.63
CA MET A 45 6.05 -6.00 17.06
C MET A 45 5.88 -6.52 15.64
N CYS A 46 6.91 -6.47 14.80
CA CYS A 46 6.86 -7.00 13.44
C CYS A 46 6.46 -8.49 13.44
N LEU A 47 7.10 -9.31 14.28
CA LEU A 47 6.79 -10.74 14.36
C LEU A 47 5.38 -11.00 14.92
N GLU A 48 4.97 -10.28 15.96
CA GLU A 48 3.63 -10.38 16.54
C GLU A 48 2.54 -10.07 15.51
N HIS A 49 2.72 -9.01 14.71
CA HIS A 49 1.78 -8.64 13.66
C HIS A 49 1.78 -9.64 12.50
N LEU A 50 2.95 -10.11 12.05
CA LEU A 50 3.04 -11.14 11.01
C LEU A 50 2.35 -12.45 11.42
N GLU A 51 2.51 -12.86 12.68
CA GLU A 51 1.85 -14.05 13.21
C GLU A 51 0.33 -13.83 13.34
N MET A 52 -0.10 -12.69 13.86
CA MET A 52 -1.52 -12.33 13.95
C MET A 52 -2.19 -12.36 12.56
N LEU A 53 -1.54 -11.83 11.53
CA LEU A 53 -2.05 -11.78 10.16
C LEU A 53 -2.34 -13.17 9.57
N LYS A 54 -1.63 -14.22 10.01
CA LYS A 54 -1.91 -15.61 9.58
C LYS A 54 -3.32 -16.07 9.98
N SER A 55 -3.89 -15.48 11.05
CA SER A 55 -5.24 -15.77 11.54
C SER A 55 -6.35 -14.89 10.92
N ILE A 56 -5.97 -13.84 10.19
CA ILE A 56 -6.90 -12.89 9.58
C ILE A 56 -7.37 -13.42 8.22
N GLN A 57 -8.66 -13.27 7.92
CA GLN A 57 -9.24 -13.76 6.67
C GLN A 57 -8.82 -12.94 5.44
N LYS A 58 -8.53 -11.64 5.62
CA LYS A 58 -8.22 -10.71 4.54
C LYS A 58 -7.31 -9.58 5.03
N TYR A 59 -6.24 -9.30 4.29
CA TYR A 59 -5.35 -8.18 4.55
C TYR A 59 -4.80 -7.61 3.24
N ALA A 60 -4.48 -6.33 3.22
CA ALA A 60 -3.75 -5.68 2.15
C ALA A 60 -2.24 -5.78 2.36
N CYS A 61 -1.49 -5.86 1.26
CA CYS A 61 -0.04 -5.87 1.24
C CYS A 61 0.46 -4.91 0.16
N ASP A 62 1.59 -4.25 0.42
CA ASP A 62 2.25 -3.33 -0.50
C ASP A 62 3.77 -3.34 -0.23
N ILE A 63 4.58 -3.12 -1.26
CA ILE A 63 6.04 -3.03 -1.13
C ILE A 63 6.57 -1.68 -1.58
N GLU A 64 7.64 -1.23 -0.92
CA GLU A 64 8.45 -0.11 -1.39
C GLU A 64 9.79 -0.62 -1.92
N ILE A 65 10.23 -0.10 -3.06
CA ILE A 65 11.51 -0.44 -3.68
C ILE A 65 12.47 0.74 -3.59
N GLY A 66 13.64 0.52 -3.00
CA GLY A 66 14.77 1.44 -3.03
C GLY A 66 15.74 1.08 -4.16
N TYR A 67 16.19 2.07 -4.92
CA TYR A 67 17.31 1.91 -5.86
C TYR A 67 18.62 2.03 -5.10
N ILE A 68 19.36 0.92 -4.97
CA ILE A 68 20.56 0.92 -4.11
C ILE A 68 21.79 1.54 -4.79
N ALA A 69 21.87 1.53 -6.13
CA ALA A 69 22.83 2.32 -6.90
C ALA A 69 22.61 2.08 -8.40
N PRO A 70 23.04 3.02 -9.28
CA PRO A 70 23.26 2.70 -10.70
C PRO A 70 24.22 1.51 -10.82
N GLY A 71 23.76 0.40 -11.41
CA GLY A 71 24.57 -0.81 -11.58
C GLY A 71 24.42 -1.89 -10.51
N SER A 72 23.61 -1.66 -9.46
CA SER A 72 23.19 -2.73 -8.55
C SER A 72 22.39 -3.80 -9.29
N ASN A 73 22.64 -5.07 -8.96
CA ASN A 73 21.90 -6.22 -9.46
C ASN A 73 21.47 -7.10 -8.26
N PRO A 74 20.16 -7.14 -7.93
CA PRO A 74 19.04 -6.50 -8.61
C PRO A 74 19.05 -4.97 -8.49
N ARG A 75 18.46 -4.28 -9.49
CA ARG A 75 18.45 -2.80 -9.61
C ARG A 75 17.68 -2.08 -8.49
N GLY A 76 16.90 -2.82 -7.70
CA GLY A 76 16.22 -2.32 -6.53
C GLY A 76 16.03 -3.44 -5.51
N GLN A 77 16.06 -3.08 -4.23
CA GLN A 77 15.72 -3.98 -3.13
C GLN A 77 14.43 -3.49 -2.49
N VAL A 78 13.67 -4.44 -1.92
CA VAL A 78 12.52 -4.10 -1.09
C VAL A 78 13.03 -3.40 0.16
N THR A 79 12.59 -2.16 0.36
CA THR A 79 12.92 -1.36 1.56
C THR A 79 11.81 -1.42 2.59
N ARG A 80 10.58 -1.71 2.20
CA ARG A 80 9.45 -1.87 3.12
C ARG A 80 8.49 -2.93 2.61
N VAL A 81 7.91 -3.68 3.54
CA VAL A 81 6.71 -4.47 3.30
C VAL A 81 5.66 -4.01 4.29
N SER A 82 4.53 -3.53 3.77
CA SER A 82 3.45 -2.97 4.57
C SER A 82 2.22 -3.86 4.52
N TYR A 83 1.52 -3.95 5.65
CA TYR A 83 0.29 -4.73 5.77
C TYR A 83 -0.80 -3.92 6.46
N ALA A 84 -2.03 -4.01 5.95
CA ALA A 84 -3.21 -3.46 6.59
C ALA A 84 -4.31 -4.52 6.69
N TRP A 85 -4.93 -4.67 7.85
CA TRP A 85 -5.95 -5.71 8.11
C TRP A 85 -7.32 -5.16 8.47
N THR A 86 -7.43 -3.85 8.66
CA THR A 86 -8.68 -3.11 8.75
C THR A 86 -8.56 -1.83 7.91
N GLU A 87 -9.61 -1.01 7.90
CA GLU A 87 -9.58 0.31 7.27
C GLU A 87 -8.63 1.30 7.98
N GLU A 88 -8.27 1.03 9.24
CA GLU A 88 -7.54 1.94 10.11
C GLU A 88 -6.18 1.40 10.56
N ASP A 89 -6.00 0.09 10.61
CA ASP A 89 -4.82 -0.56 11.17
C ASP A 89 -3.79 -0.92 10.10
N VAL A 90 -2.55 -0.44 10.27
CA VAL A 90 -1.44 -0.70 9.34
C VAL A 90 -0.11 -0.82 10.07
N ILE A 91 0.74 -1.72 9.57
CA ILE A 91 2.16 -1.80 9.93
C ILE A 91 3.02 -1.66 8.68
N SER A 92 4.09 -0.88 8.77
CA SER A 92 5.12 -0.77 7.73
C SER A 92 6.42 -1.34 8.28
N ILE A 93 6.82 -2.51 7.81
CA ILE A 93 8.03 -3.21 8.26
C ILE A 93 9.21 -2.79 7.37
N PRO A 94 10.24 -2.13 7.92
CA PRO A 94 11.43 -1.79 7.15
C PRO A 94 12.28 -3.04 6.88
N MET A 95 12.77 -3.16 5.64
CA MET A 95 13.63 -4.23 5.14
C MET A 95 14.91 -3.57 4.59
N GLY A 96 16.08 -4.08 4.94
CA GLY A 96 17.39 -3.53 4.57
C GLY A 96 17.78 -2.22 5.28
N ASP A 97 16.84 -1.28 5.45
CA ASP A 97 17.07 0.04 6.08
C ASP A 97 16.54 0.14 7.53
N GLY A 98 16.06 -0.98 8.10
CA GLY A 98 15.42 -1.02 9.42
C GLY A 98 16.34 -1.04 10.63
N GLY A 99 17.66 -1.12 10.43
CA GLY A 99 18.64 -1.25 11.53
C GLY A 99 18.62 -2.62 12.23
N TRP A 100 18.09 -3.64 11.56
CA TRP A 100 18.05 -5.01 12.06
C TRP A 100 19.43 -5.68 12.02
N THR A 101 19.67 -6.62 12.93
CA THR A 101 20.77 -7.58 12.70
C THR A 101 20.43 -8.48 11.52
N LEU A 102 21.45 -9.10 10.92
CA LEU A 102 21.24 -10.04 9.82
C LEU A 102 20.27 -11.16 10.21
N GLU A 103 20.37 -11.67 11.43
CA GLU A 103 19.51 -12.74 11.96
C GLU A 103 18.07 -12.26 12.11
N GLN A 104 17.87 -11.04 12.61
CA GLN A 104 16.54 -10.44 12.74
C GLN A 104 15.89 -10.23 11.37
N GLU A 105 16.62 -9.63 10.44
CA GLU A 105 16.11 -9.41 9.09
C GLU A 105 15.78 -10.73 8.37
N THR A 106 16.63 -11.76 8.55
CA THR A 106 16.35 -13.12 8.04
C THR A 106 15.05 -13.66 8.63
N HIS A 107 14.80 -13.45 9.92
CA HIS A 107 13.55 -13.87 10.56
C HIS A 107 12.32 -13.12 10.03
N LEU A 108 12.45 -11.82 9.75
CA LEU A 108 11.37 -11.01 9.17
C LEU A 108 11.03 -11.48 7.76
N TRP A 109 12.04 -11.76 6.93
CA TRP A 109 11.84 -12.31 5.59
C TRP A 109 11.21 -13.68 5.62
N HIS A 110 11.68 -14.56 6.51
CA HIS A 110 11.10 -15.89 6.69
C HIS A 110 9.63 -15.81 7.12
N SER A 111 9.31 -14.98 8.11
CA SER A 111 7.94 -14.80 8.61
C SER A 111 7.03 -14.16 7.55
N THR A 112 7.56 -13.25 6.74
CA THR A 112 6.87 -12.66 5.58
C THR A 112 6.57 -13.72 4.53
N ALA A 113 7.54 -14.60 4.22
CA ALA A 113 7.33 -15.72 3.31
C ALA A 113 6.23 -16.65 3.81
N GLU A 114 6.30 -17.07 5.08
CA GLU A 114 5.27 -17.93 5.70
C GLU A 114 3.87 -17.31 5.58
N LEU A 115 3.73 -16.01 5.85
CA LEU A 115 2.45 -15.31 5.75
C LEU A 115 1.93 -15.24 4.30
N LEU A 116 2.77 -14.84 3.35
CA LEU A 116 2.38 -14.65 1.95
C LEU A 116 2.09 -15.98 1.23
N GLU A 117 2.81 -17.04 1.58
CA GLU A 117 2.64 -18.39 1.04
C GLU A 117 1.52 -19.19 1.74
N LEU A 118 1.00 -18.69 2.86
CA LEU A 118 -0.11 -19.30 3.58
C LEU A 118 -1.38 -19.32 2.72
N LYS A 119 -1.95 -20.49 2.50
CA LYS A 119 -3.26 -20.64 1.84
C LYS A 119 -4.37 -20.32 2.82
N GLY A 120 -5.40 -19.61 2.37
CA GLY A 120 -6.59 -19.31 3.17
C GLY A 120 -6.92 -17.83 3.20
N PRO A 121 -6.04 -16.98 3.79
CA PRO A 121 -6.21 -15.54 3.78
C PRO A 121 -6.21 -14.97 2.36
N THR A 122 -7.11 -14.00 2.13
CA THR A 122 -7.14 -13.21 0.91
C THR A 122 -6.15 -12.05 1.02
N LYS A 123 -5.23 -11.93 0.06
CA LYS A 123 -4.27 -10.82 -0.03
C LYS A 123 -4.81 -9.78 -1.00
N ILE A 124 -4.95 -8.54 -0.53
CA ILE A 124 -5.35 -7.40 -1.36
C ILE A 124 -4.09 -6.66 -1.80
N PHE A 125 -4.00 -6.35 -3.08
CA PHE A 125 -2.96 -5.48 -3.64
C PHE A 125 -3.59 -4.41 -4.52
N GLN A 126 -2.77 -3.47 -4.96
CA GLN A 126 -3.07 -2.55 -6.06
C GLN A 126 -2.00 -2.74 -7.12
N ASN A 127 -2.37 -3.22 -8.31
CA ASN A 127 -1.38 -3.63 -9.32
C ASN A 127 -0.40 -4.71 -8.80
N GLY A 128 -0.93 -5.66 -8.04
CA GLY A 128 -0.18 -6.66 -7.28
C GLY A 128 0.64 -7.63 -8.11
N ILE A 129 0.47 -7.65 -9.44
CA ILE A 129 1.38 -8.39 -10.32
C ILE A 129 2.83 -7.91 -10.16
N PHE A 130 3.04 -6.61 -9.91
CA PHE A 130 4.36 -6.05 -9.65
C PHE A 130 4.95 -6.60 -8.36
N ASP A 131 4.21 -6.50 -7.25
CA ASP A 131 4.59 -6.98 -5.93
C ASP A 131 4.89 -8.48 -5.95
N CYS A 132 4.00 -9.28 -6.53
CA CYS A 132 4.16 -10.73 -6.63
C CYS A 132 5.41 -11.11 -7.46
N GLN A 133 5.71 -10.36 -8.53
CA GLN A 133 6.93 -10.58 -9.31
C GLN A 133 8.18 -10.25 -8.50
N VAL A 134 8.19 -9.17 -7.73
CA VAL A 134 9.31 -8.84 -6.84
C VAL A 134 9.50 -9.93 -5.80
N PHE A 135 8.43 -10.31 -5.10
CA PHE A 135 8.49 -11.38 -4.09
C PHE A 135 9.05 -12.67 -4.66
N PHE A 136 8.59 -13.08 -5.84
CA PHE A 136 9.03 -14.32 -6.47
C PHE A 136 10.46 -14.24 -7.01
N PHE A 137 10.78 -13.26 -7.85
CA PHE A 137 12.06 -13.21 -8.56
C PHE A 137 13.23 -12.74 -7.68
N ILE A 138 12.97 -11.92 -6.66
CA ILE A 138 14.04 -11.37 -5.80
C ILE A 138 14.13 -12.16 -4.49
N HIS A 139 13.00 -12.53 -3.89
CA HIS A 139 12.96 -13.14 -2.55
C HIS A 139 12.57 -14.62 -2.55
N GLY A 140 12.21 -15.20 -3.71
CA GLY A 140 11.78 -16.60 -3.80
C GLY A 140 10.44 -16.90 -3.13
N ILE A 141 9.63 -15.88 -2.84
CA ILE A 141 8.35 -16.00 -2.13
C ILE A 141 7.22 -16.12 -3.13
N LEU A 142 6.48 -17.23 -3.09
CA LEU A 142 5.35 -17.48 -3.98
C LEU A 142 4.01 -17.14 -3.31
N VAL A 143 3.54 -15.90 -3.51
CA VAL A 143 2.25 -15.44 -2.96
C VAL A 143 1.12 -16.42 -3.30
N ALA A 144 0.48 -16.97 -2.27
CA ALA A 144 -0.52 -18.01 -2.43
C ALA A 144 -1.84 -17.49 -3.04
N PRO A 145 -2.66 -18.36 -3.66
CA PRO A 145 -3.95 -17.99 -4.25
C PRO A 145 -4.93 -17.36 -3.25
N ARG A 146 -5.97 -16.72 -3.80
CA ARG A 146 -6.86 -15.70 -3.16
C ARG A 146 -6.21 -14.33 -3.10
N ILE A 147 -5.96 -13.80 -4.30
CA ILE A 147 -5.45 -12.45 -4.50
C ILE A 147 -6.59 -11.60 -5.05
N GLU A 148 -6.82 -10.46 -4.41
CA GLU A 148 -7.68 -9.40 -4.92
C GLU A 148 -6.82 -8.21 -5.32
N ASP A 149 -7.12 -7.60 -6.47
CA ASP A 149 -6.39 -6.44 -6.97
C ASP A 149 -7.35 -5.29 -7.23
N THR A 150 -7.18 -4.19 -6.49
CA THR A 150 -8.05 -3.02 -6.59
C THR A 150 -7.95 -2.33 -7.95
N MET A 151 -6.81 -2.39 -8.62
CA MET A 151 -6.65 -1.89 -9.99
C MET A 151 -7.50 -2.70 -10.96
N VAL A 152 -7.47 -4.04 -10.83
CA VAL A 152 -8.26 -4.94 -11.69
C VAL A 152 -9.75 -4.77 -11.42
N ALA A 153 -10.16 -4.74 -10.15
CA ALA A 153 -11.55 -4.52 -9.77
C ALA A 153 -12.07 -3.19 -10.34
N HIS A 154 -11.29 -2.11 -10.21
CA HIS A 154 -11.64 -0.81 -10.78
C HIS A 154 -11.72 -0.85 -12.31
N SER A 155 -10.77 -1.49 -12.99
CA SER A 155 -10.82 -1.64 -14.46
C SER A 155 -12.03 -2.43 -14.96
N ILE A 156 -12.56 -3.37 -14.18
CA ILE A 156 -13.79 -4.11 -14.52
C ILE A 156 -15.02 -3.20 -14.35
N MET A 157 -15.12 -2.47 -13.24
CA MET A 157 -16.29 -1.62 -12.96
C MET A 157 -16.31 -0.35 -13.80
N TYR A 158 -15.14 0.22 -14.07
CA TYR A 158 -14.96 1.59 -14.55
C TYR A 158 -13.84 1.65 -15.62
N PRO A 159 -13.97 0.94 -16.75
CA PRO A 159 -12.89 0.75 -17.72
C PRO A 159 -12.37 2.05 -18.35
N ASP A 160 -13.22 3.08 -18.45
CA ASP A 160 -12.86 4.38 -19.04
C ASP A 160 -12.08 5.31 -18.08
N PHE A 161 -12.00 4.94 -16.80
CA PHE A 161 -11.38 5.78 -15.78
C PHE A 161 -9.91 5.43 -15.53
N ARG A 162 -9.19 6.39 -14.94
CA ARG A 162 -7.80 6.16 -14.52
C ARG A 162 -7.79 5.11 -13.42
N LYS A 163 -6.79 4.25 -13.41
CA LYS A 163 -6.70 3.13 -12.46
C LYS A 163 -5.57 3.27 -11.43
N SER A 164 -4.99 4.47 -11.31
CA SER A 164 -3.95 4.71 -10.30
C SER A 164 -4.55 4.70 -8.90
N LEU A 165 -3.77 4.24 -7.91
CA LEU A 165 -4.23 4.19 -6.52
C LEU A 165 -4.74 5.55 -6.01
N ALA A 166 -4.03 6.62 -6.36
CA ALA A 166 -4.41 7.98 -5.98
C ALA A 166 -5.77 8.38 -6.57
N PHE A 167 -6.07 7.97 -7.80
CA PHE A 167 -7.38 8.23 -8.40
C PHE A 167 -8.48 7.40 -7.73
N ILE A 168 -8.24 6.09 -7.53
CA ILE A 168 -9.21 5.21 -6.87
C ILE A 168 -9.50 5.70 -5.45
N ALA A 169 -8.47 6.00 -4.65
CA ALA A 169 -8.63 6.55 -3.31
C ALA A 169 -9.40 7.88 -3.33
N SER A 170 -9.14 8.76 -4.30
CA SER A 170 -9.87 10.03 -4.40
C SER A 170 -11.37 9.85 -4.64
N LEU A 171 -11.80 8.72 -5.21
CA LEU A 171 -13.21 8.41 -5.45
C LEU A 171 -13.83 7.61 -4.31
N GLU A 172 -13.13 6.60 -3.81
CA GLU A 172 -13.70 5.56 -2.94
C GLU A 172 -13.44 5.79 -1.45
N THR A 173 -12.53 6.69 -1.07
CA THR A 173 -12.15 6.91 0.34
C THR A 173 -12.07 8.39 0.69
N ASP A 174 -11.93 8.72 1.97
CA ASP A 174 -11.68 10.09 2.45
C ASP A 174 -10.19 10.34 2.77
N GLN A 175 -9.32 9.47 2.24
CA GLN A 175 -7.88 9.56 2.41
C GLN A 175 -7.33 10.81 1.71
N PRO A 176 -6.62 11.71 2.43
CA PRO A 176 -5.94 12.84 1.81
C PRO A 176 -4.87 12.37 0.83
N TYR A 177 -4.62 13.15 -0.22
CA TYR A 177 -3.56 12.85 -1.17
C TYR A 177 -2.18 12.80 -0.49
N TRP A 178 -1.42 11.71 -0.68
CA TRP A 178 -0.19 11.42 0.08
C TRP A 178 1.11 11.46 -0.74
N LYS A 179 1.05 11.35 -2.07
CA LYS A 179 2.28 11.20 -2.91
C LYS A 179 3.21 12.42 -2.95
N HIS A 180 2.86 13.51 -2.29
CA HIS A 180 3.73 14.70 -2.16
C HIS A 180 4.12 14.96 -0.70
N LEU A 181 3.80 14.05 0.23
CA LEU A 181 4.17 14.19 1.64
C LEU A 181 5.65 13.88 1.90
N VAL A 182 6.29 13.14 1.00
CA VAL A 182 7.74 12.85 1.03
C VAL A 182 8.28 13.07 -0.37
N LYS A 183 9.28 13.95 -0.52
CA LYS A 183 10.01 14.10 -1.78
C LYS A 183 11.17 13.10 -1.80
N HIS A 184 11.30 12.35 -2.90
CA HIS A 184 12.49 11.54 -3.13
C HIS A 184 13.73 12.43 -3.09
N GLY A 185 14.63 12.18 -2.14
CA GLY A 185 15.86 12.96 -1.92
C GLY A 185 15.86 13.84 -0.67
N GLU A 186 14.73 14.03 0.01
CA GLU A 186 14.62 14.75 1.29
C GLU A 186 14.45 13.76 2.47
N ILE A 187 15.04 12.56 2.38
CA ILE A 187 15.25 11.74 3.57
C ILE A 187 16.47 12.36 4.26
N GLU A 188 16.22 13.31 5.16
CA GLU A 188 17.24 13.81 6.08
C GLU A 188 17.87 12.61 6.79
N ASN A 189 19.20 12.49 6.67
CA ASN A 189 19.97 11.63 7.55
C ASN A 189 19.56 11.95 8.99
N PRO A 190 19.41 10.99 9.90
CA PRO A 190 19.10 11.25 11.31
C PRO A 190 20.17 12.07 12.07
N GLU A 191 21.15 12.65 11.37
CA GLU A 191 22.15 13.59 11.89
C GLU A 191 21.94 15.01 11.32
N GLY A 192 20.68 15.42 11.11
CA GLY A 192 20.33 16.80 10.77
C GLY A 192 18.83 17.02 10.81
#